data_AF-A0A813IRX5-F1
#
_entry.id   AF-A0A813IRX5-F1
#
_cell.length_a   1.000
_cell.length_b   1.000
_cell.length_c   1.000
_cell.angle_alpha   90.00
_cell.angle_beta   90.00
_cell.angle_gamma   90.00
#
_symmetry.space_group_name_H-M   'P 1'
#
loop_
_entity.id
_entity.type
_entity.pdbx_description
1 polymer ?
#
loop_
_entity_poly.entity_id
_entity_poly.type
_entity_poly.pdbx_seq_one_letter_code
_entity_poly.pdbx_strand_id
1 'polypeptide(L)'
;EKTENQEHWLEEVNVKVAGMSAPWKMWNLIFVCVPKCVLVLYTAKAGINFLMETAGVDDIIVNSVALNFLLGLDELIAGALMSDTANEILKMCEDLPLHYDDKKHDDDTTIQKYSTEQQVSKSFWLLLRNLFSNKLIKLIFVIVLTTVLVVNYYHRSCDYKDGRWVSKAMYAPINMHYTLLNAFIPFFFPPEEGKTPYWQMPE
;
A
#
# COMPACT_ATOMS: atom_id res chain seq x y z
N GLU A 1 -8.64 45.47 5.54
CA GLU A 1 -8.93 45.79 6.95
C GLU A 1 -9.56 44.67 7.77
N LYS A 2 -10.85 44.28 7.63
CA LYS A 2 -11.40 43.19 8.47
C LYS A 2 -10.78 41.81 8.22
N THR A 3 -10.33 41.54 6.99
CA THR A 3 -9.67 40.28 6.62
C THR A 3 -8.20 40.22 7.03
N GLU A 4 -7.46 41.35 7.04
CA GLU A 4 -6.05 41.40 7.49
C GLU A 4 -5.92 41.08 8.97
N ASN A 5 -6.82 41.59 9.81
CA ASN A 5 -6.84 41.21 11.23
C ASN A 5 -7.22 39.74 11.43
N GLN A 6 -7.81 39.06 10.43
CA GLN A 6 -8.15 37.65 10.58
C GLN A 6 -6.98 36.70 10.39
N GLU A 7 -6.04 37.03 9.52
CA GLU A 7 -4.88 36.18 9.26
C GLU A 7 -3.92 36.18 10.46
N HIS A 8 -3.80 37.30 11.18
CA HIS A 8 -2.90 37.42 12.33
C HIS A 8 -3.28 36.50 13.52
N TRP A 9 -4.57 36.19 13.74
CA TRP A 9 -4.94 35.26 14.84
C TRP A 9 -4.78 33.79 14.48
N LEU A 10 -4.73 33.45 13.18
CA LEU A 10 -4.47 32.09 12.74
C LEU A 10 -3.00 31.69 12.96
N GLU A 11 -2.07 32.63 12.85
CA GLU A 11 -0.63 32.38 13.05
C GLU A 11 -0.26 32.05 14.52
N GLU A 12 -1.09 32.44 15.50
CA GLU A 12 -0.82 32.15 16.91
C GLU A 12 -1.37 30.79 17.39
N VAL A 13 -2.22 30.13 16.59
CA VAL A 13 -2.87 28.86 16.99
C VAL A 13 -1.98 27.67 16.66
N ASN A 14 -1.22 27.19 17.65
CA ASN A 14 -0.48 25.95 17.54
C ASN A 14 -1.39 24.73 17.79
N VAL A 15 -1.76 24.04 16.71
CA VAL A 15 -2.56 22.80 16.78
C VAL A 15 -1.64 21.64 17.14
N LYS A 16 -1.63 21.24 18.40
CA LYS A 16 -0.90 20.04 18.85
C LYS A 16 -1.81 18.81 18.73
N VAL A 17 -1.30 17.74 18.11
CA VAL A 17 -1.98 16.45 18.07
C VAL A 17 -1.96 15.84 19.47
N ALA A 18 -3.08 15.93 20.18
CA ALA A 18 -3.27 15.21 21.45
C ALA A 18 -3.37 13.70 21.16
N GLY A 19 -2.64 12.90 21.93
CA GLY A 19 -2.66 11.44 21.81
C GLY A 19 -4.08 10.88 21.94
N MET A 20 -4.43 9.95 21.06
CA MET A 20 -5.74 9.31 21.03
C MET A 20 -5.92 8.30 22.18
N SER A 21 -7.12 8.23 22.78
CA SER A 21 -7.44 7.24 23.82
C SER A 21 -7.37 5.81 23.27
N ALA A 22 -6.99 4.83 24.10
CA ALA A 22 -6.83 3.44 23.66
C ALA A 22 -8.10 2.83 23.02
N PRO A 23 -9.32 3.08 23.53
CA PRO A 23 -10.54 2.60 22.89
C PRO A 23 -10.75 3.22 21.49
N TRP A 24 -10.47 4.52 21.33
CA TRP A 24 -10.60 5.19 20.03
C TRP A 24 -9.56 4.69 19.03
N LYS A 25 -8.35 4.35 19.49
CA LYS A 25 -7.33 3.68 18.65
C LYS A 25 -7.81 2.32 18.17
N MET A 26 -8.37 1.49 19.06
CA MET A 26 -8.89 0.17 18.68
C MET A 26 -10.06 0.28 17.70
N TRP A 27 -10.97 1.23 17.94
CA TRP A 27 -12.06 1.52 17.02
C TRP A 27 -11.55 1.89 15.63
N ASN A 28 -10.61 2.83 15.52
CA ASN A 28 -10.00 3.20 14.24
C ASN A 28 -9.24 2.03 13.61
N LEU A 29 -8.55 1.21 14.40
CA LEU A 29 -7.87 0.02 13.89
C LEU A 29 -8.87 -0.94 13.23
N ILE A 30 -10.00 -1.23 13.89
CA ILE A 30 -11.00 -2.19 13.39
C ILE A 30 -11.83 -1.62 12.24
N PHE A 31 -12.29 -0.37 12.34
CA PHE A 31 -13.24 0.19 11.36
C PHE A 31 -12.56 0.92 10.20
N VAL A 32 -11.29 1.33 10.36
CA VAL A 32 -10.55 2.05 9.30
C VAL A 32 -9.41 1.20 8.77
N CYS A 33 -8.55 0.70 9.65
CA CYS A 33 -7.36 -0.04 9.22
C CYS A 33 -7.70 -1.40 8.62
N VAL A 34 -8.59 -2.19 9.25
CA VAL A 34 -8.96 -3.51 8.71
C VAL A 34 -9.60 -3.41 7.32
N PRO A 35 -10.62 -2.56 7.06
CA PRO A 35 -11.16 -2.40 5.71
C PRO A 35 -10.10 -1.94 4.71
N LYS A 36 -9.21 -1.01 5.09
CA LYS A 36 -8.12 -0.57 4.20
C LYS A 36 -7.14 -1.73 3.90
N CYS A 37 -6.76 -2.53 4.89
CA CYS A 37 -5.94 -3.71 4.68
C CYS A 37 -6.62 -4.75 3.79
N VAL A 38 -7.91 -4.98 3.98
CA VAL A 38 -8.71 -5.90 3.16
C VAL A 38 -8.75 -5.41 1.70
N LEU A 39 -9.00 -4.11 1.48
CA LEU A 39 -8.96 -3.51 0.15
C LEU A 39 -7.58 -3.67 -0.49
N VAL A 40 -6.50 -3.37 0.22
CA VAL A 40 -5.12 -3.53 -0.29
C VAL A 40 -4.84 -4.99 -0.66
N LEU A 41 -5.25 -5.96 0.17
CA LEU A 41 -5.05 -7.38 -0.11
C LEU A 41 -5.86 -7.85 -1.33
N TYR A 42 -7.13 -7.44 -1.45
CA TYR A 42 -7.96 -7.77 -2.61
C TYR A 42 -7.42 -7.13 -3.89
N THR A 43 -7.01 -5.86 -3.83
CA THR A 43 -6.40 -5.14 -4.94
C THR A 43 -5.08 -5.80 -5.36
N ALA A 44 -4.22 -6.18 -4.41
CA ALA A 44 -2.97 -6.89 -4.71
C ALA A 44 -3.23 -8.26 -5.34
N LYS A 45 -4.21 -9.01 -4.83
CA LYS A 45 -4.62 -10.31 -5.39
C LYS A 45 -5.19 -10.17 -6.79
N ALA A 46 -6.07 -9.18 -7.01
CA ALA A 46 -6.65 -8.89 -8.32
C ALA A 46 -5.56 -8.46 -9.30
N GLY A 47 -4.65 -7.57 -8.89
CA GLY A 47 -3.51 -7.12 -9.69
C GLY A 47 -2.59 -8.26 -10.09
N ILE A 48 -2.26 -9.19 -9.19
CA ILE A 48 -1.46 -10.37 -9.52
C ILE A 48 -2.21 -11.30 -10.47
N ASN A 49 -3.49 -11.58 -10.22
CA ASN A 49 -4.29 -12.42 -11.11
C ASN A 49 -4.32 -11.84 -12.53
N PHE A 50 -4.52 -10.52 -12.61
CA PHE A 50 -4.51 -9.78 -13.85
C PHE A 50 -3.14 -9.87 -14.55
N LEU A 51 -2.05 -9.56 -13.85
CA LEU A 51 -0.69 -9.58 -14.41
C LEU A 51 -0.30 -10.98 -14.91
N MET A 52 -0.77 -12.04 -14.26
CA MET A 52 -0.45 -13.42 -14.63
C MET A 52 -1.31 -13.95 -15.79
N GLU A 53 -2.56 -13.49 -15.93
CA GLU A 53 -3.45 -13.86 -17.05
C GLU A 53 -3.15 -13.05 -18.32
N THR A 54 -2.47 -11.92 -18.18
CA THR A 54 -2.12 -11.05 -19.28
C THR A 54 -0.84 -11.51 -19.97
N ALA A 55 -0.93 -11.96 -21.22
CA ALA A 55 0.22 -12.43 -21.98
C ALA A 55 0.99 -11.32 -22.72
N GLY A 56 0.40 -10.13 -22.87
CA GLY A 56 0.95 -9.00 -23.65
C GLY A 56 1.61 -7.91 -22.80
N VAL A 57 2.72 -7.34 -23.30
CA VAL A 57 3.41 -6.21 -22.65
C VAL A 57 2.55 -4.95 -22.67
N ASP A 58 1.82 -4.70 -23.75
CA ASP A 58 0.96 -3.53 -23.88
C ASP A 58 -0.15 -3.52 -22.82
N ASP A 59 -0.75 -4.68 -22.59
CA ASP A 59 -1.77 -4.87 -21.57
C ASP A 59 -1.18 -4.63 -20.18
N ILE A 60 0.01 -5.17 -19.86
CA ILE A 60 0.69 -4.94 -18.57
C ILE A 60 0.87 -3.44 -18.28
N ILE A 61 1.22 -2.64 -19.30
CA ILE A 61 1.37 -1.18 -19.16
C ILE A 61 0.02 -0.54 -18.82
N VAL A 62 -1.04 -0.86 -19.57
CA VAL A 62 -2.38 -0.30 -19.35
C VAL A 62 -2.88 -0.63 -17.94
N ASN A 63 -2.65 -1.85 -17.46
CA ASN A 63 -3.08 -2.25 -16.11
C ASN A 63 -2.30 -1.56 -15.01
N SER A 64 -1.00 -1.39 -15.21
CA SER A 64 -0.14 -0.69 -14.24
C SER A 64 -0.57 0.77 -14.10
N VAL A 65 -0.93 1.43 -15.21
CA VAL A 65 -1.47 2.80 -15.20
C VAL A 65 -2.85 2.84 -14.52
N ALA A 66 -3.74 1.91 -14.83
CA ALA A 66 -5.07 1.82 -14.20
C ALA A 66 -4.97 1.58 -12.68
N LEU A 67 -4.04 0.75 -12.24
CA LEU A 67 -3.78 0.48 -10.82
C LEU A 67 -3.29 1.74 -10.10
N ASN A 68 -2.40 2.53 -10.73
CA ASN A 68 -1.93 3.79 -10.17
C ASN A 68 -3.07 4.81 -10.03
N PHE A 69 -3.97 4.88 -11.02
CA PHE A 69 -5.17 5.71 -10.91
C PHE A 69 -6.07 5.25 -9.76
N LEU A 70 -6.24 3.94 -9.58
CA LEU A 70 -7.04 3.37 -8.49
C LEU A 70 -6.41 3.67 -7.11
N LEU A 71 -5.09 3.64 -7.01
CA LEU A 71 -4.37 4.03 -5.81
C LEU A 71 -4.50 5.52 -5.50
N GLY A 72 -4.55 6.41 -6.49
CA GLY A 72 -4.78 7.85 -6.27
C GLY A 72 -6.24 8.23 -6.01
N LEU A 73 -7.18 7.29 -6.20
CA LEU A 73 -8.61 7.52 -6.01
C LEU A 73 -8.95 7.74 -4.53
N ASP A 74 -8.25 7.08 -3.60
CA ASP A 74 -8.50 7.29 -2.16
C ASP A 74 -8.11 8.70 -1.70
N GLU A 75 -6.98 9.24 -2.18
CA GLU A 75 -6.57 10.63 -1.98
C GLU A 75 -7.57 11.62 -2.60
N LEU A 76 -8.08 11.33 -3.80
CA LEU A 76 -9.08 12.17 -4.47
C LEU A 76 -10.41 12.19 -3.71
N ILE A 77 -10.88 11.02 -3.26
CA ILE A 77 -12.10 10.93 -2.43
C ILE A 77 -11.89 11.66 -1.10
N ALA A 78 -10.75 11.46 -0.44
CA ALA A 78 -10.46 12.14 0.82
C ALA A 78 -10.44 13.67 0.63
N GLY A 79 -9.78 14.16 -0.43
CA GLY A 79 -9.76 15.58 -0.77
C GLY A 79 -11.14 16.15 -1.09
N ALA A 80 -12.01 15.38 -1.76
CA ALA A 80 -13.36 15.81 -2.12
C ALA A 80 -14.38 15.72 -0.96
N LEU A 81 -14.20 14.78 -0.03
CA LEU A 81 -15.13 14.56 1.09
C LEU A 81 -14.72 15.32 2.36
N MET A 82 -13.46 15.75 2.50
CA MET A 82 -13.04 16.59 3.62
C MET A 82 -13.53 18.02 3.41
N SER A 83 -14.03 18.64 4.48
CA SER A 83 -14.37 20.07 4.45
C SER A 83 -13.11 20.93 4.31
N ASP A 84 -13.24 22.10 3.69
CA ASP A 84 -12.13 23.06 3.55
C ASP A 84 -11.47 23.37 4.89
N THR A 85 -12.27 23.53 5.95
CA THR A 85 -11.79 23.73 7.31
C THR A 85 -10.97 22.54 7.82
N ALA A 86 -11.38 21.30 7.55
CA ALA A 86 -10.62 20.13 7.96
C ALA A 86 -9.29 20.03 7.20
N ASN A 87 -9.28 20.40 5.92
CA ASN A 87 -8.07 20.49 5.11
C ASN A 87 -7.11 21.59 5.61
N GLU A 88 -7.63 22.76 6.01
CA GLU A 88 -6.82 23.82 6.61
C GLU A 88 -6.21 23.39 7.94
N ILE A 89 -6.99 22.75 8.82
CA ILE A 89 -6.48 22.21 10.09
C ILE A 89 -5.40 21.15 9.82
N LEU A 90 -5.60 20.25 8.86
CA LEU A 90 -4.58 19.26 8.49
C LEU A 90 -3.28 19.90 7.98
N LYS A 91 -3.37 21.01 7.25
CA LYS A 91 -2.19 21.77 6.78
C LYS A 91 -1.46 22.49 7.92
N MET A 92 -2.19 22.88 8.97
CA MET A 92 -1.63 23.51 10.17
C MET A 92 -1.05 22.50 11.17
N CYS A 93 -1.36 21.21 11.03
CA CYS A 93 -0.76 20.17 11.86
C CYS A 93 0.74 20.08 11.56
N GLU A 94 1.56 20.48 12.53
CA GLU A 94 3.01 20.29 12.46
C GLU A 94 3.36 18.80 12.44
N ASP A 95 4.41 18.45 11.68
CA ASP A 95 5.00 17.12 11.76
C ASP A 95 5.38 16.83 13.21
N LEU A 96 4.90 15.71 13.75
CA LEU A 96 5.27 15.30 15.10
C LEU A 96 6.79 15.14 15.11
N PRO A 97 7.55 15.98 15.85
CA PRO A 97 8.99 15.81 15.92
C PRO A 97 9.21 14.46 16.58
N LEU A 98 9.61 13.46 15.77
CA LEU A 98 10.11 12.21 16.29
C LEU A 98 11.32 12.61 17.12
N HIS A 99 11.14 12.63 18.44
CA HIS A 99 12.23 12.81 19.39
C HIS A 99 13.11 11.57 19.25
N TYR A 100 13.92 11.54 18.20
CA TYR A 100 15.16 10.81 18.24
C TYR A 100 15.90 11.42 19.40
N ASP A 101 16.36 10.55 20.29
CA ASP A 101 17.12 10.87 21.49
C ASP A 101 18.51 11.40 21.07
N ASP A 102 18.53 12.47 20.25
CA ASP A 102 19.67 13.30 19.97
C ASP A 102 19.88 14.13 21.23
N LYS A 103 20.53 13.49 22.19
CA LYS A 103 21.27 14.15 23.25
C LYS A 103 21.91 15.39 22.63
N LYS A 104 21.47 16.58 23.04
CA LYS A 104 22.03 17.89 22.66
C LYS A 104 23.54 17.78 22.60
N HIS A 105 24.04 17.64 21.39
CA HIS A 105 25.46 17.45 21.13
C HIS A 105 25.99 18.83 20.78
N ASP A 106 26.42 19.55 21.82
CA ASP A 106 27.11 20.85 21.81
C ASP A 106 27.71 21.19 20.43
N ASP A 107 27.05 22.13 19.72
CA ASP A 107 27.12 22.30 18.26
C ASP A 107 28.53 22.54 17.72
N ASP A 108 29.43 23.09 18.53
CA ASP A 108 30.82 23.35 18.13
C ASP A 108 31.74 22.12 18.19
N THR A 109 31.47 21.17 19.11
CA THR A 109 32.29 19.95 19.21
C THR A 109 31.83 18.85 18.25
N THR A 110 30.56 18.89 17.84
CA THR A 110 29.92 17.88 17.00
C THR A 110 30.36 18.03 15.55
N ILE A 111 30.47 19.24 15.01
CA ILE A 111 30.97 19.50 13.65
C ILE A 111 32.44 19.04 13.50
N GLN A 112 33.26 19.23 14.54
CA GLN A 112 34.66 18.78 14.55
C GLN A 112 34.81 17.25 14.68
N LYS A 113 33.87 16.59 15.37
CA LYS A 113 33.80 15.11 15.41
C LYS A 113 33.31 14.50 14.09
N TYR A 114 32.31 15.11 13.45
CA TYR A 114 31.79 14.64 12.16
C TYR A 114 32.81 14.75 11.01
N SER A 115 33.64 15.80 11.01
CA SER A 115 34.69 15.98 10.01
C SER A 115 35.89 15.03 10.21
N THR A 116 36.15 14.56 11.43
CA THR A 116 37.26 13.64 11.71
C THR A 116 36.86 12.17 11.54
N GLU A 117 35.58 11.81 11.72
CA GLU A 117 35.06 10.45 11.48
C GLU A 117 34.67 10.16 10.02
N GLN A 118 34.78 11.16 9.13
CA GLN A 118 34.54 11.02 7.69
C GLN A 118 35.70 10.34 6.93
N GLN A 119 36.45 9.44 7.59
CA GLN A 119 37.48 8.59 6.97
C GLN A 119 36.86 7.28 6.42
N VAL A 120 35.94 7.48 5.48
CA VAL A 120 35.57 6.75 4.23
C VAL A 120 35.30 5.23 4.21
N SER A 121 35.78 4.35 5.11
CA SER A 121 35.64 2.89 4.87
C SER A 121 34.64 2.15 5.79
N LYS A 122 34.41 2.61 7.03
CA LYS A 122 33.49 1.92 7.97
C LYS A 122 32.07 2.50 8.02
N SER A 123 31.86 3.68 7.44
CA SER A 123 30.55 4.36 7.42
C SER A 123 29.59 3.76 6.38
N PHE A 124 30.09 3.25 5.25
CA PHE A 124 29.22 2.62 4.26
C PHE A 124 28.50 1.40 4.85
N TRP A 125 29.17 0.53 5.61
CA TRP A 125 28.52 -0.64 6.22
C TRP A 125 27.53 -0.28 7.33
N LEU A 126 27.77 0.80 8.07
CA LEU A 126 26.88 1.29 9.13
C LEU A 126 25.66 2.03 8.57
N LEU A 127 25.85 2.83 7.50
CA LEU A 127 24.77 3.42 6.70
C LEU A 127 23.96 2.36 5.99
N LEU A 128 24.61 1.34 5.40
CA LEU A 128 23.92 0.20 4.80
C LEU A 128 23.17 -0.58 5.86
N ARG A 129 23.72 -0.78 7.07
CA ARG A 129 23.04 -1.44 8.19
C ARG A 129 21.83 -0.65 8.68
N ASN A 130 21.92 0.68 8.78
CA ASN A 130 20.81 1.53 9.22
C ASN A 130 19.73 1.69 8.14
N LEU A 131 20.12 1.84 6.88
CA LEU A 131 19.20 1.77 5.74
C LEU A 131 18.55 0.39 5.68
N PHE A 132 19.32 -0.69 5.84
CA PHE A 132 18.81 -2.05 5.83
C PHE A 132 17.88 -2.33 7.02
N SER A 133 18.21 -1.91 8.24
CA SER A 133 17.48 -2.37 9.43
C SER A 133 16.00 -2.01 9.40
N ASN A 134 15.62 -0.85 8.86
CA ASN A 134 14.20 -0.46 8.78
C ASN A 134 13.63 -0.52 7.35
N LYS A 135 14.43 -0.27 6.32
CA LYS A 135 13.95 -0.33 4.92
C LYS A 135 14.03 -1.74 4.34
N LEU A 136 15.02 -2.57 4.68
CA LEU A 136 15.00 -3.96 4.24
C LEU A 136 13.89 -4.75 4.89
N ILE A 137 13.55 -4.52 6.16
CA ILE A 137 12.42 -5.26 6.75
C ILE A 137 11.17 -5.03 5.91
N LYS A 138 10.93 -3.79 5.46
CA LYS A 138 9.85 -3.46 4.53
C LYS A 138 10.02 -4.15 3.17
N LEU A 139 11.22 -4.13 2.59
CA LEU A 139 11.48 -4.78 1.30
C LEU A 139 11.30 -6.31 1.37
N ILE A 140 11.87 -6.96 2.38
CA ILE A 140 11.74 -8.38 2.67
C ILE A 140 10.27 -8.71 2.88
N PHE A 141 9.53 -7.89 3.64
CA PHE A 141 8.09 -8.08 3.82
C PHE A 141 7.36 -8.02 2.48
N VAL A 142 7.67 -7.05 1.62
CA VAL A 142 7.07 -6.95 0.27
C VAL A 142 7.44 -8.18 -0.57
N ILE A 143 8.71 -8.58 -0.61
CA ILE A 143 9.16 -9.77 -1.36
C ILE A 143 8.42 -11.02 -0.87
N VAL A 144 8.38 -11.25 0.44
CA VAL A 144 7.69 -12.40 1.04
C VAL A 144 6.20 -12.36 0.71
N LEU A 145 5.54 -11.21 0.87
CA LEU A 145 4.13 -11.04 0.54
C LEU A 145 3.87 -11.33 -0.94
N THR A 146 4.69 -10.80 -1.85
CA THR A 146 4.60 -11.06 -3.29
C THR A 146 4.81 -12.55 -3.59
N THR A 147 5.83 -13.18 -3.02
CA THR A 147 6.09 -14.62 -3.21
C THR A 147 4.90 -15.45 -2.71
N VAL A 148 4.34 -15.13 -1.53
CA VAL A 148 3.17 -15.83 -0.99
C VAL A 148 1.97 -15.69 -1.93
N LEU A 149 1.69 -14.49 -2.43
CA LEU A 149 0.57 -14.25 -3.35
C LEU A 149 0.76 -14.96 -4.70
N VAL A 150 1.98 -14.99 -5.24
CA VAL A 150 2.32 -15.70 -6.47
C VAL A 150 2.18 -17.21 -6.28
N VAL A 151 2.73 -17.78 -5.21
CA VAL A 151 2.59 -19.21 -4.89
C VAL A 151 1.13 -19.59 -4.71
N ASN A 152 0.35 -18.75 -4.02
CA ASN A 152 -1.09 -18.96 -3.86
C ASN A 152 -1.83 -18.93 -5.20
N TYR A 153 -1.44 -18.03 -6.11
CA TYR A 153 -1.96 -18.00 -7.48
C TYR A 153 -1.67 -19.31 -8.22
N TYR A 154 -0.42 -19.77 -8.24
CA TYR A 154 -0.04 -21.03 -8.92
C TYR A 154 -0.78 -22.23 -8.33
N HIS A 155 -0.90 -22.31 -7.00
CA HIS A 155 -1.64 -23.39 -6.35
C HIS A 155 -3.14 -23.38 -6.71
N ARG A 156 -3.73 -22.21 -6.93
CA ARG A 156 -5.14 -22.09 -7.31
C ARG A 156 -5.38 -22.35 -8.80
N SER A 157 -4.52 -21.82 -9.67
CA SER A 157 -4.75 -21.74 -11.12
C SER A 157 -4.01 -22.81 -11.92
N CYS A 158 -3.04 -23.53 -11.33
CA CYS A 158 -2.26 -24.55 -12.02
C CYS A 158 -2.37 -25.92 -11.34
N ASP A 159 -2.25 -26.97 -12.13
CA ASP A 159 -2.05 -28.35 -11.71
C ASP A 159 -0.61 -28.78 -12.06
N TYR A 160 0.02 -29.54 -11.17
CA TYR A 160 1.35 -30.10 -11.43
C TYR A 160 1.21 -31.43 -12.19
N LYS A 161 1.63 -31.46 -13.45
CA LYS A 161 1.58 -32.62 -14.35
C LYS A 161 2.92 -32.80 -15.06
N ASP A 162 3.44 -34.02 -15.11
CA ASP A 162 4.69 -34.36 -15.83
C ASP A 162 5.91 -33.50 -15.45
N GLY A 163 6.04 -33.14 -14.18
CA GLY A 163 7.17 -32.34 -13.69
C GLY A 163 7.07 -30.83 -13.95
N ARG A 164 5.98 -30.36 -14.57
CA ARG A 164 5.72 -28.94 -14.88
C ARG A 164 4.38 -28.46 -14.31
N TRP A 165 4.30 -27.17 -14.02
CA TRP A 165 3.04 -26.50 -13.67
C TRP A 165 2.28 -26.16 -14.96
N VAL A 166 1.06 -26.69 -15.07
CA VAL A 166 0.16 -26.50 -16.22
C VAL A 166 -1.08 -25.77 -15.72
N SER A 167 -1.52 -24.70 -16.38
CA SER A 167 -2.77 -24.03 -16.00
C SER A 167 -3.98 -24.94 -16.16
N LYS A 168 -4.92 -24.81 -15.22
CA LYS A 168 -6.23 -25.47 -15.27
C LYS A 168 -7.02 -24.98 -16.48
N ALA A 169 -7.92 -25.81 -16.99
CA ALA A 169 -8.81 -25.41 -18.07
C ALA A 169 -9.64 -24.19 -17.64
N MET A 170 -9.73 -23.19 -18.51
CA MET A 170 -10.46 -21.95 -18.24
C MET A 170 -11.82 -21.99 -18.94
N TYR A 171 -12.85 -21.61 -18.20
CA TYR A 171 -14.23 -21.59 -18.66
C TYR A 171 -14.74 -20.15 -18.72
N ALA A 172 -15.45 -19.81 -19.80
CA ALA A 172 -16.06 -18.50 -19.92
C ALA A 172 -17.33 -18.45 -19.05
N PRO A 173 -17.63 -17.33 -18.39
CA PRO A 173 -18.89 -17.19 -17.66
C PRO A 173 -20.07 -17.27 -18.64
N ILE A 174 -21.16 -17.94 -18.25
CA ILE A 174 -22.35 -18.10 -19.10
C ILE A 174 -23.02 -16.74 -19.37
N ASN A 175 -23.02 -15.87 -18.35
CA ASN A 175 -23.66 -14.56 -18.40
C ASN A 175 -22.71 -13.48 -17.85
N MET A 176 -22.75 -12.27 -18.40
CA MET A 176 -22.02 -11.10 -17.85
C MET A 176 -22.72 -10.44 -16.66
N HIS A 177 -23.81 -11.04 -16.14
CA HIS A 177 -24.56 -10.50 -15.02
C HIS A 177 -23.87 -10.87 -13.69
N TYR A 178 -23.05 -9.97 -13.17
CA TYR A 178 -22.46 -10.10 -11.84
C TYR A 178 -23.42 -9.59 -10.76
N THR A 179 -23.82 -10.46 -9.83
CA THR A 179 -24.52 -10.04 -8.62
C THR A 179 -23.53 -9.43 -7.63
N LEU A 180 -23.95 -8.44 -6.83
CA LEU A 180 -23.11 -7.84 -5.78
C LEU A 180 -22.49 -8.91 -4.85
N LEU A 181 -23.24 -9.96 -4.50
CA LEU A 181 -22.73 -11.05 -3.67
C LEU A 181 -21.58 -11.83 -4.33
N ASN A 182 -21.66 -12.04 -5.64
CA ASN A 182 -20.60 -12.67 -6.41
C ASN A 182 -19.36 -11.76 -6.46
N ALA A 183 -19.56 -10.45 -6.62
CA ALA A 183 -18.48 -9.47 -6.60
C ALA A 183 -17.75 -9.38 -5.25
N PHE A 184 -18.49 -9.35 -4.13
CA PHE A 184 -17.90 -9.21 -2.79
C PHE A 184 -17.40 -10.52 -2.19
N ILE A 185 -18.01 -11.66 -2.55
CA ILE A 185 -17.68 -12.96 -1.94
C ILE A 185 -17.66 -14.09 -2.97
N PRO A 186 -16.75 -14.03 -3.97
CA PRO A 186 -16.69 -15.00 -5.07
C PRO A 186 -16.34 -16.42 -4.61
N PHE A 187 -15.83 -16.58 -3.39
CA PHE A 187 -15.55 -17.89 -2.81
C PHE A 187 -16.83 -18.69 -2.47
N PHE A 188 -17.88 -18.03 -2.01
CA PHE A 188 -19.15 -18.69 -1.67
C PHE A 188 -20.16 -18.66 -2.82
N PHE A 189 -20.05 -17.67 -3.70
CA PHE A 189 -20.95 -17.49 -4.84
C PHE A 189 -20.15 -17.36 -6.14
N PRO A 190 -19.46 -18.43 -6.59
CA PRO A 190 -18.75 -18.39 -7.86
C PRO A 190 -19.72 -18.14 -9.02
N PRO A 191 -19.30 -17.41 -10.08
CA PRO A 191 -20.11 -17.24 -11.28
C PRO A 191 -20.36 -18.58 -11.96
N GLU A 192 -21.51 -18.71 -12.64
CA GLU A 192 -21.80 -19.89 -13.44
C GLU A 192 -20.87 -19.96 -14.66
N GLU A 193 -20.07 -21.01 -14.71
CA GLU A 193 -19.09 -21.27 -15.78
C GLU A 193 -19.73 -22.13 -16.89
N GLY A 194 -19.37 -21.83 -18.15
CA GLY A 194 -19.79 -22.62 -19.30
C GLY A 194 -19.24 -24.05 -19.27
N LYS A 195 -19.90 -24.99 -19.96
CA LYS A 195 -19.49 -26.42 -19.96
C LYS A 195 -18.23 -26.70 -20.77
N THR A 196 -17.96 -25.90 -21.78
CA THR A 196 -16.83 -26.07 -22.69
C THR A 196 -15.72 -25.11 -22.30
N PRO A 197 -14.49 -25.59 -22.03
CA PRO A 197 -13.37 -24.72 -21.75
C PRO A 197 -13.03 -23.95 -23.03
N TYR A 198 -12.82 -22.63 -22.92
CA TYR A 198 -12.34 -21.85 -24.06
C TYR A 198 -10.82 -21.96 -24.20
N TRP A 199 -10.13 -22.30 -23.12
CA TRP A 199 -8.70 -22.54 -23.09
C TRP A 199 -8.40 -23.83 -22.31
N GLN A 200 -7.66 -24.72 -22.94
CA GLN A 200 -7.12 -25.93 -22.34
C GLN A 200 -5.71 -26.13 -22.92
N MET A 201 -4.76 -26.53 -22.08
CA MET A 201 -3.42 -26.84 -22.56
C MET A 201 -3.49 -28.01 -23.56
N PRO A 202 -2.92 -27.88 -24.77
CA PRO A 202 -2.84 -29.00 -25.71
C PRO A 202 -2.05 -30.15 -25.08
N GLU A 203 -2.50 -31.38 -25.34
CA GLU A 203 -1.81 -32.62 -24.92
C GLU A 203 -0.44 -32.78 -25.61
#